data_AF-A0A5T8T7H2-F1
#
_entry.id   AF-A0A5T8T7H2-F1
#
_cell.length_a   1.000
_cell.length_b   1.000
_cell.length_c   1.000
_cell.angle_alpha   90.00
_cell.angle_beta   90.00
_cell.angle_gamma   90.00
#
_symmetry.space_group_name_H-M   'P 1'
#
loop_
_entity.id
_entity.type
_entity.pdbx_description
1 polymer ?
#
loop_
_entity_poly.entity_id
_entity_poly.type
_entity_poly.pdbx_seq_one_letter_code
_entity_poly.pdbx_strand_id
1 'polypeptide(L)'
;MEYTKLFLWYQILAFIALDIILITMSAGLILTKDMELRQSRTWYLVLSASATAVIAALIGDLAGFILDFGDWPGVLGWYAGKIGYTLEEWQDNLLRSHSDMMVVAVIGLILSVISWKYGRHMTGISLSAKATGEWMAILGLVLLIIIMVVSGFGGSSMQIPHIFTEKGFYAPRGQSVAGIDLGDFTIGTFFLMGGMLMMGAILFGKKSPGHPLSKTAKYTLSGIFLTWSSIVVTVAGMGFLEEYRADLYNSAKDVPLGDYGFAFRMLHLDVSLILFPAIMVVMLLAHHFLKDDDNKYIQWILRTGVISCSIGSLVYMVLNPGPFGLGYWIVAAGFITIMFAMIYFFIRSDNKIKEDFRSQSAE
;
A
#
# COMPACT_ATOMS: atom_id res chain seq x y z
N MET A 1 25.61 5.27 -31.86
CA MET A 1 24.28 5.38 -31.23
C MET A 1 24.50 5.09 -29.76
N GLU A 2 24.50 6.14 -28.94
CA GLU A 2 24.97 6.09 -27.54
C GLU A 2 24.12 5.16 -26.70
N TYR A 3 24.77 4.27 -25.96
CA TYR A 3 24.17 3.21 -25.13
C TYR A 3 23.04 3.74 -24.22
N THR A 4 23.17 4.98 -23.74
CA THR A 4 22.19 5.73 -22.93
C THR A 4 20.84 5.96 -23.63
N LYS A 5 20.82 6.25 -24.93
CA LYS A 5 19.56 6.49 -25.66
C LYS A 5 18.76 5.19 -25.82
N LEU A 6 19.44 4.05 -25.95
CA LEU A 6 18.78 2.74 -26.08
C LEU A 6 18.11 2.32 -24.76
N PHE A 7 18.76 2.57 -23.62
CA PHE A 7 18.18 2.33 -22.29
C PHE A 7 16.95 3.20 -22.03
N LEU A 8 17.00 4.47 -22.44
CA LEU A 8 15.85 5.39 -22.32
C LEU A 8 14.64 4.87 -23.10
N TRP A 9 14.84 4.43 -24.34
CA TRP A 9 13.77 3.84 -25.15
C TRP A 9 13.23 2.54 -24.56
N TYR A 10 14.08 1.71 -23.96
CA TYR A 10 13.65 0.49 -23.28
C TYR A 10 12.76 0.81 -22.07
N GLN A 11 13.15 1.80 -21.28
CA GLN A 11 12.39 2.28 -20.12
C GLN A 11 11.01 2.83 -20.53
N ILE A 12 10.94 3.66 -21.58
CA ILE A 12 9.68 4.21 -22.10
C ILE A 12 8.76 3.10 -22.62
N LEU A 13 9.30 2.15 -23.39
CA LEU A 13 8.51 1.03 -23.88
C LEU A 13 8.01 0.14 -22.74
N ALA A 14 8.81 -0.03 -21.67
CA ALA A 14 8.41 -0.78 -20.48
C ALA A 14 7.28 -0.07 -19.73
N PHE A 15 7.35 1.25 -19.55
CA PHE A 15 6.30 2.06 -18.94
C PHE A 15 5.00 2.02 -19.75
N ILE A 16 5.06 2.29 -21.06
CA ILE A 16 3.88 2.19 -21.95
C ILE A 16 3.28 0.78 -21.92
N ALA A 17 4.11 -0.27 -21.94
CA ALA A 17 3.62 -1.64 -21.88
C ALA A 17 2.93 -1.93 -20.54
N LEU A 18 3.49 -1.45 -19.42
CA LEU A 18 2.88 -1.59 -18.10
C LEU A 18 1.54 -0.85 -18.02
N ASP A 19 1.47 0.37 -18.55
CA ASP A 19 0.25 1.18 -18.62
C ASP A 19 -0.84 0.48 -19.45
N ILE A 20 -0.49 -0.05 -20.61
CA ILE A 20 -1.42 -0.81 -21.45
C ILE A 20 -1.92 -2.05 -20.68
N ILE A 21 -1.04 -2.76 -19.97
CA ILE A 21 -1.43 -3.91 -19.14
C ILE A 21 -2.40 -3.46 -18.05
N LEU A 22 -2.09 -2.39 -17.30
CA LEU A 22 -2.94 -1.88 -16.22
C LEU A 22 -4.29 -1.40 -16.73
N ILE A 23 -4.32 -0.67 -17.85
CA ILE A 23 -5.56 -0.22 -18.50
C ILE A 23 -6.37 -1.40 -18.98
N THR A 24 -5.74 -2.39 -19.62
CA THR A 24 -6.41 -3.59 -20.14
C THR A 24 -6.99 -4.42 -19.00
N MET A 25 -6.23 -4.62 -17.92
CA MET A 25 -6.71 -5.30 -16.72
C MET A 25 -7.87 -4.55 -16.09
N SER A 26 -7.77 -3.23 -15.95
CA SER A 26 -8.84 -2.38 -15.41
C SER A 26 -10.11 -2.44 -16.27
N ALA A 27 -9.97 -2.37 -17.60
CA ALA A 27 -11.07 -2.56 -18.54
C ALA A 27 -11.70 -3.95 -18.40
N GLY A 28 -10.89 -5.00 -18.25
CA GLY A 28 -11.37 -6.36 -17.99
C GLY A 28 -12.18 -6.47 -16.69
N LEU A 29 -11.77 -5.77 -15.62
CA LEU A 29 -12.49 -5.73 -14.34
C LEU A 29 -13.81 -4.95 -14.44
N ILE A 30 -13.84 -3.84 -15.19
CA ILE A 30 -15.07 -3.07 -15.46
C ILE A 30 -16.05 -3.89 -16.30
N LEU A 31 -15.54 -4.58 -17.32
CA LEU A 31 -16.32 -5.36 -18.29
C LEU A 31 -16.56 -6.81 -17.83
N THR A 32 -16.24 -7.14 -16.58
CA THR A 32 -16.45 -8.50 -16.05
C THR A 32 -17.91 -8.93 -16.21
N LYS A 33 -18.11 -10.19 -16.59
CA LYS A 33 -19.45 -10.80 -16.70
C LYS A 33 -19.92 -11.43 -15.38
N ASP A 34 -19.09 -11.38 -14.34
CA ASP A 34 -19.41 -11.90 -13.01
C ASP A 34 -20.41 -10.96 -12.31
N MET A 35 -21.70 -11.31 -12.39
CA MET A 35 -22.79 -10.54 -11.82
C MET A 35 -22.79 -10.54 -10.29
N GLU A 36 -22.30 -11.61 -9.65
CA GLU A 36 -22.18 -11.69 -8.19
C GLU A 36 -21.17 -10.67 -7.70
N LEU A 37 -20.03 -10.55 -8.40
CA LEU A 37 -19.03 -9.54 -8.09
C LEU A 37 -19.59 -8.14 -8.31
N ARG A 38 -20.18 -7.85 -9.48
CA ARG A 38 -20.68 -6.50 -9.83
C ARG A 38 -21.75 -5.96 -8.89
N GLN A 39 -22.54 -6.84 -8.28
CA GLN A 39 -23.56 -6.45 -7.31
C GLN A 39 -22.99 -6.30 -5.88
N SER A 40 -21.75 -6.74 -5.65
CA SER A 40 -21.09 -6.66 -4.36
C SER A 40 -20.39 -5.30 -4.14
N ARG A 41 -20.27 -4.91 -2.87
CA ARG A 41 -19.45 -3.76 -2.47
C ARG A 41 -17.97 -3.92 -2.85
N THR A 42 -17.49 -5.16 -2.84
CA THR A 42 -16.11 -5.50 -3.18
C THR A 42 -15.77 -5.07 -4.61
N TRP A 43 -16.74 -5.06 -5.54
CA TRP A 43 -16.50 -4.55 -6.89
C TRP A 43 -16.14 -3.07 -6.92
N TYR A 44 -16.79 -2.24 -6.10
CA TYR A 44 -16.42 -0.82 -5.99
C TYR A 44 -15.02 -0.63 -5.42
N LEU A 45 -14.60 -1.49 -4.49
CA LEU A 45 -13.23 -1.49 -3.96
C LEU A 45 -12.20 -1.90 -5.02
N VAL A 46 -12.52 -2.92 -5.84
CA VAL A 46 -11.70 -3.31 -6.99
C VAL A 46 -11.56 -2.16 -7.96
N LEU A 47 -12.69 -1.51 -8.30
CA LEU A 47 -12.70 -0.39 -9.24
C LEU A 47 -11.91 0.81 -8.72
N SER A 48 -12.13 1.21 -7.47
CA SER A 48 -11.42 2.36 -6.90
C SER A 48 -9.92 2.08 -6.84
N ALA A 49 -9.50 0.90 -6.36
CA ALA A 49 -8.09 0.54 -6.32
C ALA A 49 -7.44 0.45 -7.72
N SER A 50 -8.14 -0.14 -8.70
CA SER A 50 -7.64 -0.24 -10.07
C SER A 50 -7.55 1.14 -10.74
N ALA A 51 -8.55 2.00 -10.53
CA ALA A 51 -8.54 3.37 -11.02
C ALA A 51 -7.40 4.18 -10.38
N THR A 52 -7.17 4.03 -9.07
CA THR A 52 -6.03 4.63 -8.38
C THR A 52 -4.71 4.17 -9.03
N ALA A 53 -4.55 2.87 -9.29
CA ALA A 53 -3.34 2.34 -9.94
C ALA A 53 -3.11 2.93 -11.33
N VAL A 54 -4.15 3.01 -12.17
CA VAL A 54 -4.04 3.59 -13.53
C VAL A 54 -3.70 5.08 -13.46
N ILE A 55 -4.37 5.86 -12.60
CA ILE A 55 -4.07 7.29 -12.46
C ILE A 55 -2.64 7.48 -11.93
N ALA A 56 -2.22 6.69 -10.94
CA ALA A 56 -0.87 6.72 -10.40
C ALA A 56 0.15 6.42 -11.51
N ALA A 57 -0.06 5.37 -12.30
CA ALA A 57 0.85 4.99 -13.38
C ALA A 57 1.01 6.13 -14.40
N LEU A 58 -0.09 6.73 -14.86
CA LEU A 58 -0.05 7.88 -15.77
C LEU A 58 0.69 9.10 -15.20
N ILE A 59 0.53 9.38 -13.90
CA ILE A 59 1.28 10.44 -13.20
C ILE A 59 2.78 10.09 -13.15
N GLY A 60 3.10 8.82 -12.87
CA GLY A 60 4.47 8.31 -12.83
C GLY A 60 5.15 8.41 -14.18
N ASP A 61 4.46 8.04 -15.26
CA ASP A 61 4.93 8.14 -16.63
C ASP A 61 5.21 9.60 -17.01
N LEU A 62 4.34 10.54 -16.62
CA LEU A 62 4.58 11.97 -16.82
C LEU A 62 5.82 12.44 -16.04
N ALA A 63 5.94 12.05 -14.78
CA ALA A 63 7.09 12.44 -13.95
C ALA A 63 8.41 11.85 -14.49
N GLY A 64 8.40 10.58 -14.90
CA GLY A 64 9.52 9.91 -15.54
C GLY A 64 9.88 10.55 -16.88
N PHE A 65 8.89 10.96 -17.67
CA PHE A 65 9.12 11.69 -18.91
C PHE A 65 9.83 13.04 -18.65
N ILE A 66 9.39 13.80 -17.64
CA ILE A 66 10.07 15.05 -17.26
C ILE A 66 11.50 14.78 -16.80
N LEU A 67 11.72 13.73 -15.99
CA LEU A 67 13.05 13.32 -15.51
C LEU A 67 14.00 12.99 -16.68
N ASP A 68 13.49 12.24 -17.66
CA ASP A 68 14.28 11.69 -18.76
C ASP A 68 14.49 12.67 -19.93
N PHE A 69 13.53 13.57 -20.17
CA PHE A 69 13.50 14.47 -21.34
C PHE A 69 13.51 15.96 -21.01
N GLY A 70 13.33 16.33 -19.74
CA GLY A 70 13.21 17.73 -19.32
C GLY A 70 12.01 18.43 -19.95
N ASP A 71 12.18 19.70 -20.30
CA ASP A 71 11.11 20.52 -20.88
C ASP A 71 10.95 20.31 -22.40
N TRP A 72 10.71 19.08 -22.83
CA TRP A 72 10.46 18.78 -24.24
C TRP A 72 8.99 18.35 -24.44
N PRO A 73 8.16 19.07 -25.23
CA PRO A 73 8.49 20.12 -26.19
C PRO A 73 8.33 21.58 -25.68
N GLY A 74 8.45 21.86 -24.38
CA GLY A 74 8.30 23.21 -23.81
C GLY A 74 6.96 23.50 -23.14
N VAL A 75 5.98 22.60 -23.31
CA VAL A 75 4.62 22.74 -22.74
C VAL A 75 4.63 22.44 -21.24
N LEU A 76 5.54 21.58 -20.79
CA LEU A 76 5.61 21.13 -19.40
C LEU A 76 6.15 22.23 -18.49
N GLY A 77 7.22 22.91 -18.91
CA GLY A 77 7.76 24.09 -18.21
C GLY A 77 6.81 25.27 -18.26
N TRP A 78 6.09 25.49 -19.38
CA TRP A 78 5.02 26.49 -19.45
C TRP A 78 3.92 26.22 -18.42
N TYR A 79 3.46 24.96 -18.33
CA TYR A 79 2.42 24.58 -17.39
C TYR A 79 2.91 24.70 -15.94
N ALA A 80 4.10 24.17 -15.63
CA ALA A 80 4.74 24.29 -14.31
C ALA A 80 4.79 25.77 -13.85
N GLY A 81 5.26 26.66 -14.72
CA GLY A 81 5.30 28.10 -14.45
C GLY A 81 3.92 28.72 -14.22
N LYS A 82 2.88 28.24 -14.93
CA LYS A 82 1.49 28.70 -14.73
C LYS A 82 0.91 28.28 -13.38
N ILE A 83 1.29 27.11 -12.91
CA ILE A 83 0.87 26.59 -11.62
C ILE A 83 1.83 27.04 -10.50
N GLY A 84 2.85 27.85 -10.80
CA GLY A 84 3.73 28.46 -9.81
C GLY A 84 4.80 27.53 -9.25
N TYR A 85 5.25 26.57 -10.08
CA TYR A 85 6.38 25.68 -9.82
C TYR A 85 7.47 25.88 -10.88
N THR A 86 8.71 25.56 -10.54
CA THR A 86 9.71 25.15 -11.53
C THR A 86 9.37 23.77 -12.09
N LEU A 87 9.95 23.39 -13.23
CA LEU A 87 9.71 22.06 -13.80
C LEU A 87 10.18 20.94 -12.86
N GLU A 88 11.32 21.12 -12.19
CA GLU A 88 11.88 20.17 -11.23
C GLU A 88 10.97 20.01 -10.00
N GLU A 89 10.52 21.13 -9.40
CA GLU A 89 9.60 21.07 -8.26
C GLU A 89 8.26 20.40 -8.61
N TRP A 90 7.76 20.63 -9.83
CA TRP A 90 6.55 19.97 -10.29
C TRP A 90 6.77 18.46 -10.47
N GLN A 91 7.89 18.06 -11.07
CA GLN A 91 8.27 16.66 -11.23
C GLN A 91 8.42 15.93 -9.90
N ASP A 92 9.06 16.54 -8.89
CA ASP A 92 9.17 15.97 -7.55
C ASP A 92 7.81 15.79 -6.88
N ASN A 93 6.91 16.76 -7.05
CA ASN A 93 5.55 16.68 -6.52
C ASN A 93 4.72 15.58 -7.22
N LEU A 94 4.85 15.43 -8.54
CA LEU A 94 4.23 14.34 -9.29
C LEU A 94 4.76 12.97 -8.84
N LEU A 95 6.07 12.82 -8.63
CA LEU A 95 6.67 11.59 -8.12
C LEU A 95 6.12 11.20 -6.76
N ARG A 96 5.93 12.17 -5.85
CA ARG A 96 5.31 11.91 -4.54
C ARG A 96 3.88 11.40 -4.71
N SER A 97 3.06 12.11 -5.50
CA SER A 97 1.67 11.70 -5.75
C SER A 97 1.58 10.31 -6.40
N HIS A 98 2.46 9.99 -7.35
CA HIS A 98 2.56 8.67 -7.94
C HIS A 98 2.84 7.59 -6.89
N SER A 99 3.89 7.78 -6.08
CA SER A 99 4.34 6.81 -5.08
C SER A 99 3.23 6.45 -4.09
N ASP A 100 2.62 7.47 -3.47
CA ASP A 100 1.59 7.26 -2.44
C ASP A 100 0.35 6.57 -3.03
N MET A 101 -0.09 7.00 -4.22
CA MET A 101 -1.23 6.39 -4.89
C MET A 101 -0.96 4.94 -5.30
N MET A 102 0.23 4.63 -5.85
CA MET A 102 0.58 3.30 -6.33
C MET A 102 0.61 2.28 -5.19
N VAL A 103 1.27 2.61 -4.08
CA VAL A 103 1.34 1.76 -2.90
C VAL A 103 -0.06 1.44 -2.38
N VAL A 104 -0.89 2.46 -2.17
CA VAL A 104 -2.24 2.30 -1.62
C VAL A 104 -3.14 1.53 -2.60
N ALA A 105 -2.97 1.72 -3.91
CA ALA A 105 -3.69 0.95 -4.93
C ALA A 105 -3.37 -0.54 -4.87
N VAL A 106 -2.09 -0.92 -4.78
CA VAL A 106 -1.67 -2.33 -4.66
C VAL A 106 -2.26 -2.96 -3.40
N ILE A 107 -2.16 -2.26 -2.26
CA ILE A 107 -2.74 -2.72 -1.00
C ILE A 107 -4.28 -2.84 -1.12
N GLY A 108 -4.93 -1.94 -1.86
CA GLY A 108 -6.37 -1.94 -2.11
C GLY A 108 -6.83 -3.13 -2.96
N LEU A 109 -6.02 -3.55 -3.94
CA LEU A 109 -6.26 -4.74 -4.73
C LEU A 109 -6.12 -6.01 -3.87
N ILE A 110 -5.11 -6.08 -3.00
CA ILE A 110 -4.96 -7.18 -2.02
C ILE A 110 -6.20 -7.24 -1.11
N LEU A 111 -6.64 -6.09 -0.59
CA LEU A 111 -7.83 -5.97 0.25
C LEU A 111 -9.10 -6.45 -0.48
N SER A 112 -9.22 -6.11 -1.77
CA SER A 112 -10.30 -6.58 -2.63
C SER A 112 -10.33 -8.10 -2.78
N VAL A 113 -9.16 -8.71 -3.03
CA VAL A 113 -9.04 -10.19 -3.11
C VAL A 113 -9.44 -10.84 -1.79
N ILE A 114 -9.00 -10.30 -0.66
CA ILE A 114 -9.37 -10.80 0.67
C ILE A 114 -10.89 -10.69 0.89
N SER A 115 -11.46 -9.53 0.60
CA SER A 115 -12.89 -9.29 0.77
C SER A 115 -13.75 -10.22 -0.08
N TRP A 116 -13.33 -10.45 -1.34
CA TRP A 116 -14.02 -11.32 -2.28
C TRP A 116 -13.86 -12.79 -1.91
N LYS A 117 -12.63 -13.26 -1.66
CA LYS A 117 -12.38 -14.68 -1.37
C LYS A 117 -13.01 -15.12 -0.05
N TYR A 118 -12.81 -14.33 1.00
CA TYR A 118 -13.15 -14.74 2.37
C TYR A 118 -14.45 -14.11 2.89
N GLY A 119 -14.94 -13.02 2.30
CA GLY A 119 -16.01 -12.20 2.86
C GLY A 119 -17.40 -12.32 2.19
N ARG A 120 -17.64 -13.27 1.29
CA ARG A 120 -18.92 -13.39 0.54
C ARG A 120 -20.11 -13.76 1.42
N HIS A 121 -19.97 -14.78 2.27
CA HIS A 121 -21.09 -15.38 3.01
C HIS A 121 -21.20 -14.88 4.46
N MET A 122 -20.96 -13.60 4.70
CA MET A 122 -21.07 -13.01 6.03
C MET A 122 -22.51 -12.63 6.37
N THR A 123 -22.88 -12.69 7.65
CA THR A 123 -24.26 -12.40 8.10
C THR A 123 -24.30 -11.50 9.34
N GLY A 124 -25.46 -10.86 9.54
CA GLY A 124 -25.74 -10.03 10.72
C GLY A 124 -24.76 -8.87 10.91
N ILE A 125 -24.37 -8.61 12.16
CA ILE A 125 -23.47 -7.51 12.54
C ILE A 125 -22.12 -7.60 11.83
N SER A 126 -21.61 -8.82 11.59
CA SER A 126 -20.33 -9.02 10.92
C SER A 126 -20.36 -8.58 9.46
N LEU A 127 -21.48 -8.78 8.77
CA LEU A 127 -21.68 -8.26 7.41
C LEU A 127 -21.69 -6.72 7.41
N SER A 128 -22.36 -6.09 8.38
CA SER A 128 -22.39 -4.64 8.51
C SER A 128 -21.00 -4.08 8.81
N ALA A 129 -20.24 -4.69 9.72
CA ALA A 129 -18.87 -4.27 10.03
C ALA A 129 -17.95 -4.39 8.81
N LYS A 130 -18.04 -5.49 8.06
CA LYS A 130 -17.33 -5.67 6.78
C LYS A 130 -17.71 -4.55 5.80
N ALA A 131 -19.02 -4.28 5.64
CA ALA A 131 -19.51 -3.25 4.73
C ALA A 131 -19.00 -1.85 5.09
N THR A 132 -18.99 -1.51 6.38
CA THR A 132 -18.42 -0.25 6.87
C THR A 132 -16.93 -0.16 6.54
N GLY A 133 -16.17 -1.23 6.78
CA GLY A 133 -14.75 -1.28 6.42
C GLY A 133 -14.50 -1.14 4.92
N GLU A 134 -15.30 -1.81 4.08
CA GLU A 134 -15.25 -1.65 2.62
C GLU A 134 -15.51 -0.19 2.21
N TRP A 135 -16.55 0.45 2.74
CA TRP A 135 -16.86 1.84 2.40
C TRP A 135 -15.83 2.84 2.92
N MET A 136 -15.27 2.62 4.10
CA MET A 136 -14.15 3.44 4.62
C MET A 136 -12.93 3.34 3.69
N ALA A 137 -12.58 2.14 3.23
CA ALA A 137 -11.47 1.94 2.30
C ALA A 137 -11.75 2.56 0.92
N ILE A 138 -12.96 2.39 0.38
CA ILE A 138 -13.38 3.02 -0.89
C ILE A 138 -13.31 4.54 -0.78
N LEU A 139 -13.88 5.12 0.28
CA LEU A 139 -13.86 6.55 0.52
C LEU A 139 -12.42 7.07 0.66
N GLY A 140 -11.57 6.36 1.42
CA GLY A 140 -10.15 6.69 1.56
C GLY A 140 -9.42 6.72 0.22
N LEU A 141 -9.64 5.73 -0.65
CA LEU A 141 -9.06 5.70 -2.00
C LEU A 141 -9.52 6.86 -2.87
N VAL A 142 -10.83 7.16 -2.87
CA VAL A 142 -11.39 8.27 -3.67
C VAL A 142 -10.87 9.61 -3.18
N LEU A 143 -10.84 9.84 -1.87
CA LEU A 143 -10.30 11.05 -1.28
C LEU A 143 -8.80 11.18 -1.57
N LEU A 144 -8.03 10.09 -1.47
CA LEU A 144 -6.61 10.08 -1.81
C LEU A 144 -6.38 10.49 -3.26
N ILE A 145 -7.14 9.92 -4.22
CA ILE A 145 -7.04 10.32 -5.63
C ILE A 145 -7.28 11.83 -5.77
N ILE A 146 -8.35 12.36 -5.16
CA ILE A 146 -8.68 13.78 -5.26
C ILE A 146 -7.54 14.63 -4.67
N ILE A 147 -7.07 14.31 -3.48
CA ILE A 147 -5.99 15.05 -2.80
C ILE A 147 -4.72 15.02 -3.64
N MET A 148 -4.32 13.85 -4.14
CA MET A 148 -3.06 13.67 -4.87
C MET A 148 -3.11 14.27 -6.27
N VAL A 149 -4.22 14.16 -6.99
CA VAL A 149 -4.39 14.81 -8.31
C VAL A 149 -4.44 16.32 -8.15
N VAL A 150 -5.17 16.84 -7.16
CA VAL A 150 -5.22 18.28 -6.89
C VAL A 150 -3.86 18.79 -6.43
N SER A 151 -3.11 18.05 -5.62
CA SER A 151 -1.75 18.45 -5.24
C SER A 151 -0.79 18.37 -6.42
N GLY A 152 -0.84 17.30 -7.21
CA GLY A 152 0.07 17.03 -8.31
C GLY A 152 -0.09 17.98 -9.49
N PHE A 153 -1.32 18.39 -9.81
CA PHE A 153 -1.64 19.28 -10.94
C PHE A 153 -2.16 20.66 -10.51
N GLY A 154 -2.46 20.86 -9.23
CA GLY A 154 -2.76 22.17 -8.68
C GLY A 154 -1.51 23.00 -8.51
N GLY A 155 -1.68 24.32 -8.44
CA GLY A 155 -0.54 25.21 -8.21
C GLY A 155 0.08 25.10 -6.83
N SER A 156 1.18 25.82 -6.62
CA SER A 156 1.90 25.84 -5.34
C SER A 156 1.03 26.28 -4.14
N SER A 157 -0.11 26.93 -4.39
CA SER A 157 -1.13 27.24 -3.40
C SER A 157 -2.08 26.08 -3.04
N MET A 158 -2.01 24.96 -3.76
CA MET A 158 -2.89 23.79 -3.65
C MET A 158 -2.15 22.55 -3.11
N GLN A 159 -0.98 22.76 -2.50
CA GLN A 159 -0.23 21.70 -1.83
C GLN A 159 -1.06 21.05 -0.71
N ILE A 160 -0.82 19.76 -0.46
CA ILE A 160 -1.56 18.99 0.54
C ILE A 160 -1.43 19.66 1.91
N PRO A 161 -2.51 20.15 2.53
CA PRO A 161 -2.41 20.87 3.78
C PRO A 161 -2.02 19.94 4.94
N HIS A 162 -1.40 20.52 5.97
CA HIS A 162 -1.25 19.85 7.26
C HIS A 162 -2.51 20.09 8.12
N ILE A 163 -2.93 19.06 8.83
CA ILE A 163 -4.01 19.09 9.81
C ILE A 163 -3.48 18.74 11.19
N PHE A 164 -4.21 19.08 12.25
CA PHE A 164 -3.77 18.87 13.63
C PHE A 164 -2.36 19.44 13.90
N THR A 165 -2.17 20.68 13.49
CA THR A 165 -0.87 21.36 13.59
C THR A 165 -0.66 21.94 14.98
N GLU A 166 0.60 22.23 15.31
CA GLU A 166 0.96 22.93 16.55
C GLU A 166 0.26 24.30 16.72
N LYS A 167 -0.19 24.92 15.62
CA LYS A 167 -0.82 26.26 15.59
C LYS A 167 -2.35 26.22 15.43
N GLY A 168 -2.95 25.04 15.34
CA GLY A 168 -4.40 24.87 15.15
C GLY A 168 -4.76 23.70 14.24
N PHE A 169 -6.05 23.56 13.92
CA PHE A 169 -6.57 22.39 13.18
C PHE A 169 -6.05 22.26 11.75
N TYR A 170 -5.70 23.36 11.09
CA TYR A 170 -5.35 23.39 9.67
C TYR A 170 -4.25 24.42 9.41
N ALA A 171 -3.29 24.05 8.57
CA ALA A 171 -2.34 24.98 7.98
C ALA A 171 -2.13 24.66 6.49
N PRO A 172 -2.14 25.67 5.60
CA PRO A 172 -1.67 25.51 4.24
C PRO A 172 -0.22 25.06 4.23
N ARG A 173 0.13 24.14 3.34
CA ARG A 173 1.51 23.68 3.18
C ARG A 173 2.38 24.79 2.58
N GLY A 174 3.65 24.83 3.01
CA GLY A 174 4.56 25.97 2.79
C GLY A 174 4.68 26.92 3.98
N GLN A 175 3.75 26.88 4.94
CA GLN A 175 3.99 27.41 6.28
C GLN A 175 4.64 26.30 7.10
N SER A 176 5.91 26.46 7.50
CA SER A 176 6.64 25.43 8.26
C SER A 176 6.00 25.25 9.65
N VAL A 177 5.04 24.34 9.75
CA VAL A 177 4.40 23.91 11.00
C VAL A 177 4.38 22.39 11.07
N ALA A 178 4.70 21.85 12.25
CA ALA A 178 4.48 20.45 12.57
C ALA A 178 2.97 20.15 12.55
N GLY A 179 2.58 19.02 11.97
CA GLY A 179 1.20 18.63 11.73
C GLY A 179 1.10 17.47 10.74
N ILE A 180 -0.02 16.77 10.76
CA ILE A 180 -0.24 15.55 9.97
C ILE A 180 -0.64 15.93 8.53
N ASP A 181 0.01 15.36 7.52
CA ASP A 181 -0.35 15.56 6.12
C ASP A 181 -1.76 14.97 5.85
N LEU A 182 -2.63 15.74 5.18
CA LEU A 182 -4.01 15.32 4.95
C LEU A 182 -4.11 14.02 4.12
N GLY A 183 -3.16 13.79 3.20
CA GLY A 183 -3.06 12.54 2.45
C GLY A 183 -2.77 11.37 3.37
N ASP A 184 -1.76 11.52 4.22
CA ASP A 184 -1.34 10.49 5.19
C ASP A 184 -2.43 10.22 6.25
N PHE A 185 -3.13 11.26 6.71
CA PHE A 185 -4.33 11.10 7.55
C PHE A 185 -5.42 10.29 6.85
N THR A 186 -5.69 10.59 5.58
CA THR A 186 -6.72 9.90 4.79
C THR A 186 -6.38 8.42 4.64
N ILE A 187 -5.12 8.12 4.32
CA ILE A 187 -4.62 6.74 4.23
C ILE A 187 -4.72 6.04 5.58
N GLY A 188 -4.18 6.64 6.63
CA GLY A 188 -4.13 6.02 7.96
C GLY A 188 -5.51 5.78 8.56
N THR A 189 -6.40 6.78 8.49
CA THR A 189 -7.68 6.75 9.21
C THR A 189 -8.81 6.10 8.41
N PHE A 190 -8.91 6.36 7.10
CA PHE A 190 -9.99 5.77 6.30
C PHE A 190 -9.56 4.44 5.69
N PHE A 191 -8.43 4.43 4.99
CA PHE A 191 -8.02 3.25 4.23
C PHE A 191 -7.48 2.13 5.12
N LEU A 192 -6.46 2.40 5.94
CA LEU A 192 -5.83 1.37 6.78
C LEU A 192 -6.75 0.86 7.88
N MET A 193 -7.44 1.75 8.62
CA MET A 193 -8.42 1.32 9.63
C MET A 193 -9.66 0.67 9.00
N GLY A 194 -10.13 1.15 7.85
CA GLY A 194 -11.21 0.53 7.10
C GLY A 194 -10.89 -0.89 6.68
N GLY A 195 -9.70 -1.11 6.14
CA GLY A 195 -9.21 -2.45 5.80
C GLY A 195 -9.04 -3.35 7.03
N MET A 196 -8.56 -2.81 8.16
CA MET A 196 -8.46 -3.55 9.42
C MET A 196 -9.83 -3.97 9.94
N LEU A 197 -10.82 -3.07 9.93
CA LEU A 197 -12.20 -3.39 10.32
C LEU A 197 -12.79 -4.47 9.41
N MET A 198 -12.58 -4.34 8.09
CA MET A 198 -13.06 -5.30 7.11
C MET A 198 -12.46 -6.70 7.34
N MET A 199 -11.13 -6.81 7.47
CA MET A 199 -10.48 -8.10 7.70
C MET A 199 -10.79 -8.68 9.07
N GLY A 200 -10.85 -7.84 10.11
CA GLY A 200 -11.27 -8.27 11.44
C GLY A 200 -12.70 -8.83 11.42
N ALA A 201 -13.62 -8.16 10.72
CA ALA A 201 -14.97 -8.67 10.52
C ALA A 201 -14.97 -10.03 9.81
N ILE A 202 -14.19 -10.20 8.74
CA ILE A 202 -14.10 -11.46 7.99
C ILE A 202 -13.50 -12.58 8.86
N LEU A 203 -12.46 -12.29 9.65
CA LEU A 203 -11.72 -13.27 10.44
C LEU A 203 -12.50 -13.74 11.67
N PHE A 204 -13.13 -12.81 12.40
CA PHE A 204 -13.78 -13.09 13.68
C PHE A 204 -15.32 -13.14 13.60
N GLY A 205 -15.89 -12.77 12.45
CA GLY A 205 -17.33 -12.63 12.27
C GLY A 205 -18.09 -13.93 12.01
N LYS A 206 -19.42 -13.83 12.10
CA LYS A 206 -20.33 -14.93 11.78
C LYS A 206 -20.53 -15.04 10.26
N LYS A 207 -20.57 -16.28 9.78
CA LYS A 207 -20.89 -16.64 8.41
C LYS A 207 -22.21 -17.39 8.31
N SER A 208 -22.80 -17.41 7.13
CA SER A 208 -23.98 -18.23 6.83
C SER A 208 -23.73 -19.70 7.16
N PRO A 209 -24.75 -20.43 7.65
CA PRO A 209 -24.67 -21.88 7.80
C PRO A 209 -24.20 -22.55 6.51
N GLY A 210 -23.31 -23.56 6.61
CA GLY A 210 -22.76 -24.27 5.45
C GLY A 210 -21.56 -23.58 4.76
N HIS A 211 -21.19 -22.36 5.18
CA HIS A 211 -20.04 -21.65 4.61
C HIS A 211 -19.01 -21.17 5.65
N PRO A 212 -18.58 -22.00 6.63
CA PRO A 212 -17.50 -21.61 7.54
C PRO A 212 -16.18 -21.42 6.78
N LEU A 213 -15.28 -20.57 7.30
CA LEU A 213 -13.91 -20.56 6.81
C LEU A 213 -13.22 -21.88 7.17
N SER A 214 -12.52 -22.48 6.19
CA SER A 214 -11.62 -23.61 6.43
C SER A 214 -10.56 -23.24 7.46
N LYS A 215 -9.97 -24.25 8.13
CA LYS A 215 -8.88 -24.02 9.09
C LYS A 215 -7.70 -23.33 8.42
N THR A 216 -7.37 -23.74 7.20
CA THR A 216 -6.31 -23.18 6.37
C THR A 216 -6.60 -21.72 6.01
N ALA A 217 -7.82 -21.39 5.61
CA ALA A 217 -8.24 -20.02 5.33
C ALA A 217 -8.14 -19.10 6.56
N LYS A 218 -8.61 -19.56 7.73
CA LYS A 218 -8.47 -18.81 8.99
C LYS A 218 -7.02 -18.61 9.36
N TYR A 219 -6.19 -19.62 9.11
CA TYR A 219 -4.75 -19.49 9.30
C TYR A 219 -4.22 -18.40 8.38
N THR A 220 -4.26 -18.55 7.06
CA THR A 220 -3.80 -17.51 6.11
C THR A 220 -4.32 -16.11 6.47
N LEU A 221 -5.62 -15.96 6.73
CA LEU A 221 -6.23 -14.66 7.06
C LEU A 221 -5.73 -14.06 8.38
N SER A 222 -5.42 -14.87 9.40
CA SER A 222 -4.81 -14.36 10.64
C SER A 222 -3.37 -13.89 10.44
N GLY A 223 -2.61 -14.50 9.53
CA GLY A 223 -1.27 -14.04 9.15
C GLY A 223 -1.32 -12.72 8.40
N ILE A 224 -2.27 -12.59 7.47
CA ILE A 224 -2.55 -11.35 6.73
C ILE A 224 -3.00 -10.24 7.70
N PHE A 225 -3.92 -10.54 8.62
CA PHE A 225 -4.39 -9.59 9.62
C PHE A 225 -3.25 -9.09 10.52
N LEU A 226 -2.39 -9.99 11.00
CA LEU A 226 -1.18 -9.62 11.75
C LEU A 226 -0.28 -8.68 10.95
N THR A 227 -0.02 -9.03 9.68
CA THR A 227 0.83 -8.22 8.78
C THR A 227 0.23 -6.83 8.59
N TRP A 228 -1.09 -6.74 8.40
CA TRP A 228 -1.78 -5.46 8.30
C TRP A 228 -1.73 -4.67 9.60
N SER A 229 -1.91 -5.31 10.77
CA SER A 229 -1.77 -4.64 12.05
C SER A 229 -0.36 -4.05 12.22
N SER A 230 0.68 -4.77 11.78
CA SER A 230 2.03 -4.22 11.73
C SER A 230 2.15 -2.99 10.83
N ILE A 231 1.52 -3.00 9.65
CA ILE A 231 1.44 -1.82 8.77
C ILE A 231 0.75 -0.67 9.52
N VAL A 232 -0.41 -0.88 10.13
CA VAL A 232 -1.14 0.18 10.86
C VAL A 232 -0.27 0.81 11.95
N VAL A 233 0.42 -0.01 12.76
CA VAL A 233 1.27 0.48 13.85
C VAL A 233 2.48 1.26 13.32
N THR A 234 3.15 0.75 12.30
CA THR A 234 4.41 1.32 11.79
C THR A 234 4.19 2.47 10.81
N VAL A 235 3.11 2.45 10.04
CA VAL A 235 2.78 3.49 9.05
C VAL A 235 1.95 4.58 9.70
N ALA A 236 0.72 4.27 10.13
CA ALA A 236 -0.16 5.29 10.69
C ALA A 236 0.28 5.72 12.10
N GLY A 237 0.58 4.76 12.98
CA GLY A 237 0.93 5.08 14.37
C GLY A 237 2.23 5.89 14.48
N MET A 238 3.32 5.34 13.97
CA MET A 238 4.63 5.99 14.03
C MET A 238 4.77 7.16 13.02
N GLY A 239 4.09 7.11 11.87
CA GLY A 239 4.11 8.21 10.89
C GLY A 239 3.46 9.47 11.41
N PHE A 240 2.28 9.34 12.02
CA PHE A 240 1.63 10.49 12.66
C PHE A 240 2.46 11.06 13.81
N LEU A 241 3.21 10.22 14.53
CA LEU A 241 4.12 10.70 15.58
C LEU A 241 5.27 11.54 14.98
N GLU A 242 5.87 11.08 13.88
CA GLU A 242 6.95 11.78 13.18
C GLU A 242 6.48 13.14 12.65
N GLU A 243 5.35 13.16 11.95
CA GLU A 243 4.79 14.37 11.37
C GLU A 243 4.35 15.38 12.45
N TYR A 244 3.75 14.88 13.55
CA TYR A 244 3.32 15.71 14.66
C TYR A 244 4.49 16.25 15.50
N ARG A 245 5.61 15.52 15.57
CA ARG A 245 6.85 15.92 16.25
C ARG A 245 7.99 16.17 15.26
N ALA A 246 7.67 16.80 14.13
CA ALA A 246 8.65 17.19 13.12
C ALA A 246 9.73 18.13 13.70
N ASP A 247 9.48 18.81 14.82
CA ASP A 247 10.48 19.57 15.60
C ASP A 247 11.64 18.69 16.11
N LEU A 248 11.38 17.40 16.35
CA LEU A 248 12.35 16.45 16.84
C LEU A 248 12.86 15.51 15.75
N TYR A 249 11.96 15.00 14.89
CA TYR A 249 12.26 13.86 14.03
C TYR A 249 12.48 14.22 12.55
N ASN A 250 12.25 15.46 12.10
CA ASN A 250 12.35 15.79 10.68
C ASN A 250 13.77 15.56 10.11
N SER A 251 13.94 14.49 9.33
CA SER A 251 15.22 14.10 8.74
C SER A 251 15.79 15.05 7.69
N ALA A 252 15.01 16.02 7.19
CA ALA A 252 15.45 17.02 6.23
C ALA A 252 16.00 18.30 6.90
N LYS A 253 15.94 18.39 8.23
CA LYS A 253 16.43 19.52 9.02
C LYS A 253 17.40 19.05 10.10
N ASP A 254 18.26 19.94 10.55
CA ASP A 254 19.15 19.68 11.69
C ASP A 254 18.35 19.76 13.00
N VAL A 255 17.72 18.65 13.39
CA VAL A 255 16.88 18.51 14.58
C VAL A 255 17.38 17.37 15.48
N PRO A 256 17.08 17.39 16.79
CA PRO A 256 17.74 16.53 17.77
C PRO A 256 17.63 15.02 17.52
N LEU A 257 16.56 14.55 16.87
CA LEU A 257 16.31 13.13 16.56
C LEU A 257 16.18 12.89 15.04
N GLY A 258 16.81 13.71 14.20
CA GLY A 258 16.73 13.59 12.74
C GLY A 258 17.15 12.22 12.20
N ASP A 259 18.17 11.59 12.80
CA ASP A 259 18.61 10.23 12.45
C ASP A 259 17.52 9.18 12.69
N TYR A 260 16.71 9.35 13.75
CA TYR A 260 15.58 8.48 14.05
C TYR A 260 14.45 8.67 13.02
N GLY A 261 14.22 9.89 12.56
CA GLY A 261 13.27 10.15 11.48
C GLY A 261 13.73 9.63 10.12
N PHE A 262 15.03 9.64 9.83
CA PHE A 262 15.57 9.02 8.62
C PHE A 262 15.37 7.50 8.65
N ALA A 263 15.72 6.86 9.77
CA ALA A 263 15.48 5.45 10.02
C ALA A 263 13.98 5.09 9.91
N PHE A 264 13.12 5.96 10.43
CA PHE A 264 11.67 5.84 10.29
C PHE A 264 11.24 5.84 8.82
N ARG A 265 11.63 6.86 8.04
CA ARG A 265 11.26 6.98 6.62
C ARG A 265 11.67 5.76 5.80
N MET A 266 12.89 5.28 5.98
CA MET A 266 13.39 4.06 5.30
C MET A 266 12.51 2.85 5.61
N LEU A 267 12.32 2.53 6.88
CA LEU A 267 11.60 1.33 7.28
C LEU A 267 10.08 1.43 7.04
N HIS A 268 9.52 2.63 7.16
CA HIS A 268 8.13 2.94 6.83
C HIS A 268 7.83 2.58 5.37
N LEU A 269 8.69 3.01 4.45
CA LEU A 269 8.54 2.73 3.02
C LEU A 269 8.90 1.26 2.69
N ASP A 270 10.15 0.87 2.97
CA ASP A 270 10.72 -0.37 2.43
C ASP A 270 10.14 -1.62 3.07
N VAL A 271 9.91 -1.58 4.40
CA VAL A 271 9.41 -2.75 5.14
C VAL A 271 7.89 -2.74 5.16
N SER A 272 7.27 -1.65 5.59
CA SER A 272 5.83 -1.66 5.86
C SER A 272 4.97 -1.45 4.62
N LEU A 273 5.40 -0.62 3.67
CA LEU A 273 4.61 -0.31 2.48
C LEU A 273 4.98 -1.12 1.23
N ILE A 274 6.18 -1.73 1.19
CA ILE A 274 6.63 -2.57 0.07
C ILE A 274 6.68 -4.05 0.46
N LEU A 275 7.52 -4.42 1.43
CA LEU A 275 7.73 -5.83 1.79
C LEU A 275 6.48 -6.50 2.35
N PHE A 276 5.76 -5.86 3.28
CA PHE A 276 4.59 -6.45 3.93
C PHE A 276 3.44 -6.75 2.95
N PRO A 277 3.06 -5.83 2.04
CA PRO A 277 2.10 -6.14 0.98
C PRO A 277 2.55 -7.31 0.09
N ALA A 278 3.84 -7.38 -0.27
CA ALA A 278 4.36 -8.51 -1.03
C ALA A 278 4.23 -9.84 -0.27
N ILE A 279 4.51 -9.85 1.03
CA ILE A 279 4.30 -11.02 1.90
C ILE A 279 2.82 -11.42 1.93
N MET A 280 1.89 -10.47 2.03
CA MET A 280 0.45 -10.77 2.01
C MET A 280 0.04 -11.44 0.69
N VAL A 281 0.61 -11.01 -0.45
CA VAL A 281 0.39 -11.68 -1.74
C VAL A 281 0.92 -13.11 -1.70
N VAL A 282 2.15 -13.33 -1.21
CA VAL A 282 2.71 -14.68 -1.06
C VAL A 282 1.84 -15.54 -0.14
N MET A 283 1.32 -15.01 0.95
CA MET A 283 0.39 -15.73 1.84
C MET A 283 -0.89 -16.14 1.11
N LEU A 284 -1.45 -15.27 0.25
CA LEU A 284 -2.63 -15.59 -0.56
C LEU A 284 -2.34 -16.64 -1.63
N LEU A 285 -1.18 -16.57 -2.29
CA LEU A 285 -0.74 -17.52 -3.31
C LEU A 285 -0.38 -18.88 -2.70
N ALA A 286 0.29 -18.90 -1.55
CA ALA A 286 0.58 -20.11 -0.79
C ALA A 286 -0.71 -20.86 -0.46
N HIS A 287 -1.74 -20.15 -0.03
CA HIS A 287 -3.04 -20.75 0.23
C HIS A 287 -3.71 -21.30 -1.04
N HIS A 288 -3.43 -20.72 -2.21
CA HIS A 288 -4.03 -21.16 -3.47
C HIS A 288 -3.31 -22.38 -4.09
N PHE A 289 -1.99 -22.46 -3.96
CA PHE A 289 -1.14 -23.42 -4.67
C PHE A 289 -0.52 -24.52 -3.82
N LEU A 290 -0.44 -24.35 -2.48
CA LEU A 290 0.17 -25.36 -1.60
C LEU A 290 -0.88 -26.24 -0.92
N LYS A 291 -0.46 -27.44 -0.55
CA LYS A 291 -1.24 -28.33 0.34
C LYS A 291 -1.32 -27.73 1.74
N ASP A 292 -2.31 -28.14 2.52
CA ASP A 292 -2.56 -27.58 3.87
C ASP A 292 -1.34 -27.59 4.79
N ASP A 293 -0.58 -28.69 4.85
CA ASP A 293 0.61 -28.79 5.71
C ASP A 293 1.73 -27.83 5.26
N ASP A 294 2.01 -27.78 3.96
CA ASP A 294 3.02 -26.89 3.38
C ASP A 294 2.59 -25.42 3.52
N ASN A 295 1.29 -25.12 3.32
CA ASN A 295 0.73 -23.79 3.56
C ASN A 295 0.85 -23.41 5.04
N LYS A 296 0.49 -24.29 5.98
CA LYS A 296 0.62 -23.99 7.40
C LYS A 296 2.07 -23.69 7.78
N TYR A 297 3.01 -24.46 7.25
CA TYR A 297 4.44 -24.27 7.52
C TYR A 297 4.94 -22.92 6.99
N ILE A 298 4.66 -22.59 5.73
CA ILE A 298 5.10 -21.30 5.15
C ILE A 298 4.44 -20.10 5.84
N GLN A 299 3.16 -20.19 6.17
CA GLN A 299 2.44 -19.13 6.88
C GLN A 299 3.05 -18.88 8.27
N TRP A 300 3.53 -19.92 8.95
CA TRP A 300 4.23 -19.78 10.22
C TRP A 300 5.57 -19.05 10.06
N ILE A 301 6.37 -19.43 9.05
CA ILE A 301 7.64 -18.78 8.76
C ILE A 301 7.42 -17.30 8.39
N LEU A 302 6.48 -17.01 7.50
CA LEU A 302 6.18 -15.64 7.06
C LEU A 302 5.72 -14.77 8.23
N ARG A 303 4.88 -15.27 9.14
CA ARG A 303 4.49 -14.52 10.34
C ARG A 303 5.67 -14.22 11.25
N THR A 304 6.53 -15.21 11.49
CA THR A 304 7.74 -15.01 12.29
C THR A 304 8.60 -13.93 11.67
N GLY A 305 8.81 -13.97 10.36
CA GLY A 305 9.51 -12.93 9.60
C GLY A 305 8.87 -11.55 9.76
N VAL A 306 7.54 -11.44 9.60
CA VAL A 306 6.79 -10.18 9.79
C VAL A 306 6.93 -9.63 11.21
N ILE A 307 6.82 -10.49 12.24
CA ILE A 307 6.98 -10.10 13.64
C ILE A 307 8.40 -9.59 13.88
N SER A 308 9.41 -10.34 13.43
CA SER A 308 10.81 -9.95 13.54
C SER A 308 11.08 -8.62 12.84
N CYS A 309 10.62 -8.43 11.59
CA CYS A 309 10.76 -7.16 10.90
C CYS A 309 10.03 -6.04 11.63
N SER A 310 8.81 -6.26 12.13
CA SER A 310 8.04 -5.23 12.84
C SER A 310 8.71 -4.80 14.14
N ILE A 311 9.13 -5.75 14.98
CA ILE A 311 9.83 -5.48 16.25
C ILE A 311 11.18 -4.84 15.98
N GLY A 312 11.95 -5.40 15.03
CA GLY A 312 13.24 -4.86 14.63
C GLY A 312 13.12 -3.42 14.14
N SER A 313 12.10 -3.12 13.34
CA SER A 313 11.81 -1.77 12.88
C SER A 313 11.50 -0.84 14.03
N LEU A 314 10.62 -1.22 14.96
CA LEU A 314 10.30 -0.40 16.14
C LEU A 314 11.54 -0.17 17.03
N VAL A 315 12.35 -1.20 17.25
CA VAL A 315 13.61 -1.08 18.01
C VAL A 315 14.58 -0.13 17.32
N TYR A 316 14.72 -0.25 16.00
CA TYR A 316 15.61 0.62 15.21
C TYR A 316 15.14 2.08 15.26
N MET A 317 13.82 2.30 15.08
CA MET A 317 13.19 3.62 15.05
C MET A 317 13.14 4.33 16.41
N VAL A 318 13.22 3.61 17.53
CA VAL A 318 13.00 4.20 18.87
C VAL A 318 14.26 4.15 19.74
N LEU A 319 15.12 3.14 19.58
CA LEU A 319 16.23 2.91 20.50
C LEU A 319 17.61 3.19 19.90
N ASN A 320 17.85 2.79 18.65
CA ASN A 320 19.18 2.93 18.04
C ASN A 320 19.13 2.87 16.50
N PRO A 321 19.02 4.02 15.82
CA PRO A 321 19.03 4.13 14.36
C PRO A 321 20.44 3.99 13.76
N GLY A 322 21.46 3.71 14.57
CA GLY A 322 22.83 3.58 14.11
C GLY A 322 23.02 2.39 13.16
N PRO A 323 23.92 2.51 12.16
CA PRO A 323 24.27 1.40 11.28
C PRO A 323 24.76 0.21 12.11
N PHE A 324 24.23 -0.99 11.83
CA PHE A 324 24.51 -2.24 12.56
C PHE A 324 24.03 -2.28 14.03
N GLY A 325 23.07 -1.42 14.42
CA GLY A 325 22.40 -1.50 15.72
C GLY A 325 21.54 -2.77 15.89
N LEU A 326 21.05 -3.02 17.12
CA LEU A 326 20.22 -4.20 17.42
C LEU A 326 19.00 -4.33 16.51
N GLY A 327 18.32 -3.20 16.23
CA GLY A 327 17.16 -3.18 15.33
C GLY A 327 17.50 -3.64 13.91
N TYR A 328 18.65 -3.22 13.38
CA TYR A 328 19.14 -3.63 12.06
C TYR A 328 19.30 -5.16 11.96
N TRP A 329 19.92 -5.79 12.96
CA TRP A 329 20.12 -7.24 12.96
C TRP A 329 18.81 -8.03 13.10
N ILE A 330 17.86 -7.51 13.89
CA ILE A 330 16.54 -8.14 14.04
C ILE A 330 15.75 -8.05 12.73
N VAL A 331 15.78 -6.89 12.05
CA VAL A 331 15.16 -6.72 10.72
C VAL A 331 15.82 -7.65 9.70
N ALA A 332 17.15 -7.71 9.66
CA ALA A 332 17.88 -8.59 8.75
C ALA A 332 17.54 -10.08 8.96
N ALA A 333 17.42 -10.53 10.21
CA ALA A 333 16.98 -11.89 10.52
C ALA A 333 15.54 -12.15 10.03
N GLY A 334 14.65 -11.17 10.17
CA GLY A 334 13.30 -11.22 9.61
C GLY A 334 13.30 -11.36 8.09
N PHE A 335 14.08 -10.55 7.38
CA PHE A 335 14.25 -10.63 5.93
C PHE A 335 14.76 -12.00 5.47
N ILE A 336 15.80 -12.53 6.11
CA ILE A 336 16.33 -13.87 5.79
C ILE A 336 15.25 -14.94 5.97
N THR A 337 14.45 -14.83 7.04
CA THR A 337 13.33 -15.73 7.31
C THR A 337 12.27 -15.67 6.21
N ILE A 338 11.95 -14.47 5.72
CA ILE A 338 11.01 -14.26 4.61
C ILE A 338 11.57 -14.82 3.31
N MET A 339 12.84 -14.57 3.00
CA MET A 339 13.49 -15.13 1.81
C MET A 339 13.46 -16.64 1.81
N PHE A 340 13.72 -17.28 2.96
CA PHE A 340 13.61 -18.73 3.10
C PHE A 340 12.19 -19.22 2.79
N ALA A 341 11.15 -18.54 3.30
CA ALA A 341 9.77 -18.86 2.98
C ALA A 341 9.46 -18.72 1.48
N MET A 342 9.97 -17.66 0.82
CA MET A 342 9.77 -17.46 -0.61
C MET A 342 10.43 -18.57 -1.44
N ILE A 343 11.67 -18.93 -1.12
CA ILE A 343 12.37 -20.05 -1.78
C ILE A 343 11.59 -21.36 -1.57
N TYR A 344 11.14 -21.61 -0.35
CA TYR A 344 10.33 -22.79 -0.03
C TYR A 344 9.02 -22.83 -0.83
N PHE A 345 8.31 -21.70 -0.97
CA PHE A 345 7.11 -21.59 -1.82
C PHE A 345 7.40 -22.03 -3.25
N PHE A 346 8.44 -21.48 -3.88
CA PHE A 346 8.76 -21.78 -5.28
C PHE A 346 9.19 -23.23 -5.49
N ILE A 347 9.85 -23.86 -4.52
CA ILE A 347 10.24 -25.28 -4.59
C ILE A 347 9.02 -26.20 -4.46
N ARG A 348 8.04 -25.84 -3.62
CA ARG A 348 6.90 -26.70 -3.27
C ARG A 348 5.65 -26.46 -4.11
N SER A 349 5.53 -25.30 -4.77
CA SER A 349 4.43 -25.00 -5.66
C SER A 349 4.48 -25.89 -6.90
N ASP A 350 3.52 -26.80 -7.05
CA ASP A 350 3.39 -27.65 -8.24
C ASP A 350 2.50 -27.00 -9.34
N ASN A 351 2.22 -25.69 -9.21
CA ASN A 351 1.34 -24.89 -10.08
C ASN A 351 -0.07 -25.49 -10.29
N LYS A 352 -0.47 -26.47 -9.47
CA LYS A 352 -1.83 -27.02 -9.48
C LYS A 352 -2.62 -26.35 -8.37
N ILE A 353 -3.77 -25.80 -8.72
CA ILE A 353 -4.70 -25.18 -7.77
C ILE A 353 -5.11 -26.21 -6.72
N LYS A 354 -4.91 -25.89 -5.44
CA LYS A 354 -5.33 -26.73 -4.30
C LYS A 354 -6.60 -26.20 -3.65
N GLU A 355 -6.79 -24.88 -3.63
CA GLU A 355 -8.01 -24.24 -3.16
C GLU A 355 -8.42 -23.11 -4.10
N ASP A 356 -9.56 -23.24 -4.79
CA ASP A 356 -10.05 -22.24 -5.75
C ASP A 356 -10.59 -20.98 -5.03
N PHE A 357 -10.38 -19.82 -5.65
CA PHE A 357 -10.98 -18.56 -5.24
C PHE A 357 -12.51 -18.54 -5.42
N ARG A 358 -13.08 -19.44 -6.24
CA ARG A 358 -14.53 -19.54 -6.48
C ARG A 358 -15.25 -20.58 -5.63
N SER A 359 -14.65 -21.74 -5.36
CA SER A 359 -15.28 -22.81 -4.59
C SER A 359 -15.02 -22.69 -3.09
N GLN A 360 -16.02 -22.27 -2.32
CA GLN A 360 -16.15 -22.71 -0.92
C GLN A 360 -17.32 -23.69 -0.87
N SER A 361 -17.14 -24.86 -1.50
CA SER A 361 -17.99 -26.01 -1.22
C SER A 361 -17.57 -26.60 0.11
N ALA A 362 -18.55 -26.75 0.99
CA ALA A 362 -18.40 -27.53 2.22
C ALA A 362 -17.91 -28.95 1.87
N GLU A 363 -16.74 -29.30 2.40
CA GLU A 363 -16.48 -30.67 2.86
C GLU A 363 -16.60 -30.70 4.38
#